data_AF-A0A5M8AQV8-F1
#
_entry.id   AF-A0A5M8AQV8-F1
#
_cell.length_a   1.000
_cell.length_b   1.000
_cell.length_c   1.000
_cell.angle_alpha   90.00
_cell.angle_beta   90.00
_cell.angle_gamma   90.00
#
_symmetry.space_group_name_H-M   'P 1'
#
loop_
_entity.id
_entity.type
_entity.pdbx_description
1 polymer ?
#
loop_
_entity_poly.entity_id
_entity_poly.type
_entity_poly.pdbx_seq_one_letter_code
_entity_poly.pdbx_strand_id
1 'polypeptide(L)'
;MEQVRVIQNESGLLRTIVSINQRYWIHIDVQMRDNGNTCAAGNLPYVVTRQDVVAIGWRVVETGITSTSTGEARFSIPGAGRYRLYVKEPGKTFMPDATFPIPFHQLAGGENSNREVQPWWEMNVVSTGLQSFNIAAVLPNTMGRDAATYPRSVTTMKLHEQHTTPARALHMGNCCITNQLWSDISQTYGARHPIVVASVNRIALEAIYSESLSPVSVDENSRHLEHRGRTIYFDATATQGGRNTLGFAGDMAMTADECLRKTHPSVMEFWLTTMSELNINYARVTGAWRPHTGSTRHRYSLALDLTHLRALRDDDGALVEVDIHLHREIGSDANPLASDAQANTAIKRRRRAFSRAFHRYLAERRQARVLGWLGGPWALTYADVGLTGATQFIKSDIVHVHHVHLSVGLDQP
;
A
#
# COMPACT_ATOMS: atom_id res chain seq x y z
N MET A 1 26.35 -6.85 21.23
CA MET A 1 26.78 -6.96 22.64
C MET A 1 27.42 -8.33 22.81
N GLU A 2 28.70 -8.37 23.13
CA GLU A 2 29.41 -9.61 23.45
C GLU A 2 29.10 -9.99 24.90
N GLN A 3 28.68 -11.23 25.13
CA GLN A 3 28.64 -11.77 26.49
C GLN A 3 29.95 -12.51 26.73
N VAL A 4 30.77 -11.98 27.62
CA VAL A 4 32.01 -12.64 28.07
C VAL A 4 31.70 -13.37 29.36
N ARG A 5 31.83 -14.70 29.36
CA ARG A 5 31.69 -15.53 30.56
C ARG A 5 33.00 -16.25 30.83
N VAL A 6 33.58 -16.01 31.99
CA VAL A 6 34.78 -16.70 32.44
C VAL A 6 34.35 -17.90 33.27
N ILE A 7 34.78 -19.10 32.87
CA ILE A 7 34.52 -20.33 33.60
C ILE A 7 35.86 -20.95 33.97
N GLN A 8 36.01 -21.30 35.24
CA GLN A 8 37.20 -21.99 35.73
C GLN A 8 36.94 -23.50 35.64
N ASN A 9 37.83 -24.23 34.95
CA ASN A 9 37.74 -25.69 34.94
C ASN A 9 38.40 -26.28 36.21
N GLU A 10 38.18 -27.58 36.45
CA GLU A 10 38.69 -28.31 37.62
C GLU A 10 40.23 -28.32 37.71
N SER A 11 40.95 -27.99 36.63
CA SER A 11 42.41 -27.86 36.58
C SER A 11 42.92 -26.42 36.77
N GLY A 12 42.06 -25.46 37.10
CA GLY A 12 42.44 -24.08 37.39
C GLY A 12 42.72 -23.19 36.17
N LEU A 13 42.50 -23.68 34.95
CA LEU A 13 42.57 -22.90 33.72
C LEU A 13 41.30 -22.05 33.54
N LEU A 14 41.50 -20.74 33.37
CA LEU A 14 40.42 -19.81 33.06
C LEU A 14 40.05 -19.94 31.59
N ARG A 15 38.84 -20.41 31.32
CA ARG A 15 38.26 -20.43 29.97
C ARG A 15 37.38 -19.20 29.81
N THR A 16 37.83 -18.25 29.02
CA THR A 16 37.02 -17.10 28.59
C THR A 16 36.16 -17.52 27.41
N ILE A 17 34.86 -17.63 27.60
CA ILE A 17 33.90 -17.82 26.52
C ILE A 17 33.41 -16.44 26.09
N VAL A 18 33.77 -16.05 24.87
CA VAL A 18 33.24 -14.85 24.23
C VAL A 18 32.09 -15.29 23.33
N SER A 19 30.87 -14.92 23.68
CA SER A 19 29.70 -15.09 22.80
C SER A 19 29.53 -13.82 21.96
N ILE A 20 29.89 -13.93 20.68
CA ILE A 20 29.62 -12.91 19.68
C ILE A 20 28.18 -13.12 19.19
N ASN A 21 27.34 -12.09 19.34
CA ASN A 21 26.02 -12.08 18.70
C ASN A 21 26.20 -11.86 17.19
N GLN A 22 26.44 -12.94 16.46
CA GLN A 22 26.58 -12.89 15.01
C GLN A 22 25.21 -12.71 14.35
N ARG A 23 25.05 -11.64 13.58
CA ARG A 23 23.87 -11.42 12.74
C ARG A 23 24.20 -11.79 11.30
N TYR A 24 23.46 -12.73 10.73
CA TYR A 24 23.57 -13.07 9.31
C TYR A 24 22.58 -12.22 8.53
N TRP A 25 23.01 -11.73 7.37
CA TRP A 25 22.19 -10.88 6.52
C TRP A 25 21.76 -11.64 5.28
N ILE A 26 20.52 -11.42 4.89
CA ILE A 26 19.89 -11.97 3.70
C ILE A 26 19.35 -10.81 2.88
N HIS A 27 19.35 -10.95 1.56
CA HIS A 27 18.53 -10.11 0.72
C HIS A 27 17.74 -10.91 -0.32
N ILE A 28 16.59 -10.35 -0.72
CA ILE A 28 15.69 -10.86 -1.76
C ILE A 28 15.42 -9.70 -2.72
N ASP A 29 15.56 -9.94 -4.02
CA ASP A 29 15.20 -8.94 -5.04
C ASP A 29 13.70 -9.03 -5.31
N VAL A 30 12.95 -8.05 -4.79
CA VAL A 30 11.51 -7.99 -5.00
C VAL A 30 11.22 -7.29 -6.32
N GLN A 31 10.47 -7.96 -7.17
CA GLN A 31 10.09 -7.51 -8.50
C GLN A 31 8.57 -7.42 -8.61
N MET A 32 8.08 -6.73 -9.63
CA MET A 32 6.66 -6.67 -9.95
C MET A 32 6.45 -6.70 -11.46
N ARG A 33 5.30 -7.21 -11.90
CA ARG A 33 4.90 -7.08 -13.30
C ARG A 33 4.40 -5.68 -13.59
N ASP A 34 4.78 -5.14 -14.75
CA ASP A 34 4.32 -3.87 -15.30
C ASP A 34 4.16 -4.03 -16.82
N ASN A 35 2.92 -3.92 -17.33
CA ASN A 35 2.62 -4.03 -18.76
C ASN A 35 3.28 -5.22 -19.48
N GLY A 36 3.34 -6.38 -18.81
CA GLY A 36 3.96 -7.61 -19.34
C GLY A 36 5.47 -7.75 -19.08
N ASN A 37 6.15 -6.67 -18.66
CA ASN A 37 7.55 -6.68 -18.26
C ASN A 37 7.71 -6.85 -16.74
N THR A 38 8.93 -7.08 -16.29
CA THR A 38 9.27 -7.14 -14.85
C THR A 38 10.17 -5.96 -14.49
N CYS A 39 9.85 -5.28 -13.40
CA CYS A 39 10.64 -4.17 -12.85
C CYS A 39 10.85 -4.32 -11.34
N ALA A 40 11.80 -3.57 -10.78
CA ALA A 40 12.09 -3.57 -9.35
C ALA A 40 10.88 -3.04 -8.55
N ALA A 41 10.44 -3.78 -7.55
CA ALA A 41 9.42 -3.33 -6.60
C ALA A 41 10.07 -2.50 -5.49
N GLY A 42 10.61 -1.33 -5.84
CA GLY A 42 11.29 -0.43 -4.89
C GLY A 42 10.33 0.42 -4.05
N ASN A 43 10.72 0.86 -2.84
CA ASN A 43 9.85 1.55 -1.88
C ASN A 43 8.66 0.73 -1.36
N LEU A 44 8.79 -0.59 -1.27
CA LEU A 44 7.80 -1.47 -0.66
C LEU A 44 8.11 -1.63 0.84
N PRO A 45 7.29 -1.12 1.77
CA PRO A 45 7.46 -1.36 3.19
C PRO A 45 7.13 -2.82 3.53
N TYR A 46 7.96 -3.46 4.33
CA TYR A 46 7.77 -4.84 4.74
C TYR A 46 8.05 -5.03 6.23
N VAL A 47 7.47 -6.08 6.78
CA VAL A 47 7.75 -6.59 8.12
C VAL A 47 8.24 -8.03 8.01
N VAL A 48 9.37 -8.30 8.65
CA VAL A 48 9.95 -9.63 8.78
C VAL A 48 9.48 -10.21 10.09
N THR A 49 8.98 -11.43 10.05
CA THR A 49 8.49 -12.16 11.23
C THR A 49 9.14 -13.52 11.32
N ARG A 50 9.28 -14.03 12.54
CA ARG A 50 9.80 -15.36 12.83
C ARG A 50 8.77 -16.12 13.66
N GLN A 51 8.62 -17.41 13.37
CA GLN A 51 7.80 -18.29 14.18
C GLN A 51 8.42 -18.42 15.59
N ASP A 52 7.62 -18.12 16.61
CA ASP A 52 7.99 -18.35 18.01
C ASP A 52 7.98 -19.87 18.27
N VAL A 53 9.05 -20.33 18.91
CA VAL A 53 9.30 -21.75 19.16
C VAL A 53 8.63 -22.21 20.46
N VAL A 54 8.28 -21.26 21.34
CA VAL A 54 7.73 -21.50 22.68
C VAL A 54 6.22 -21.26 22.71
N ALA A 55 5.76 -20.18 22.09
CA ALA A 55 4.34 -19.93 21.86
C ALA A 55 4.02 -20.21 20.39
N ILE A 56 3.01 -21.01 20.07
CA ILE A 56 2.57 -21.23 18.69
C ILE A 56 2.08 -19.88 18.13
N GLY A 57 2.97 -19.13 17.48
CA GLY A 57 2.73 -17.74 17.08
C GLY A 57 3.90 -17.15 16.29
N TRP A 58 3.77 -15.88 15.91
CA TRP A 58 4.79 -15.15 15.15
C TRP A 58 5.25 -13.93 15.94
N ARG A 59 6.53 -13.58 15.79
CA ARG A 59 7.12 -12.37 16.36
C ARG A 59 7.78 -11.54 15.28
N VAL A 60 7.75 -10.23 15.47
CA VAL A 60 8.44 -9.28 14.60
C VAL A 60 9.94 -9.45 14.79
N VAL A 61 10.67 -9.58 13.69
CA VAL A 61 12.14 -9.51 13.67
C VAL A 61 12.55 -8.07 13.42
N GLU A 62 12.10 -7.51 12.31
CA GLU A 62 12.37 -6.12 11.93
C GLU A 62 11.37 -5.62 10.88
N THR A 63 11.45 -4.34 10.56
CA THR A 63 10.74 -3.72 9.45
C THR A 63 11.72 -3.04 8.52
N GLY A 64 11.44 -3.04 7.22
CA GLY A 64 12.27 -2.37 6.24
C GLY A 64 11.46 -1.80 5.08
N ILE A 65 12.17 -1.19 4.14
CA ILE A 65 11.63 -0.71 2.88
C ILE A 65 12.56 -1.22 1.78
N THR A 66 12.01 -1.74 0.68
CA THR A 66 12.83 -2.22 -0.43
C THR A 66 13.57 -1.08 -1.12
N SER A 67 14.78 -1.36 -1.61
CA SER A 67 15.59 -0.41 -2.39
C SER A 67 14.82 0.12 -3.60
N THR A 68 14.82 1.44 -3.81
CA THR A 68 14.11 2.09 -4.92
C THR A 68 14.60 1.62 -6.30
N SER A 69 15.90 1.34 -6.46
CA SER A 69 16.51 1.01 -7.75
C SER A 69 16.53 -0.50 -8.04
N THR A 70 16.71 -1.32 -7.01
CA THR A 70 16.90 -2.78 -7.17
C THR A 70 15.72 -3.60 -6.67
N GLY A 71 14.85 -3.04 -5.83
CA GLY A 71 13.80 -3.81 -5.16
C GLY A 71 14.33 -4.69 -4.03
N GLU A 72 15.60 -4.53 -3.65
CA GLU A 72 16.26 -5.32 -2.60
C GLU A 72 15.55 -5.16 -1.24
N ALA A 73 15.04 -6.25 -0.70
CA ALA A 73 14.65 -6.39 0.71
C ALA A 73 15.80 -7.04 1.47
N ARG A 74 16.53 -6.25 2.29
CA ARG A 74 17.65 -6.73 3.09
C ARG A 74 17.33 -6.74 4.59
N PHE A 75 17.55 -7.87 5.22
CA PHE A 75 17.20 -8.09 6.63
C PHE A 75 18.13 -9.12 7.26
N SER A 76 18.16 -9.13 8.59
CA SER A 76 18.95 -10.01 9.42
C SER A 76 18.15 -11.24 9.87
N ILE A 77 18.83 -12.38 9.99
CA ILE A 77 18.28 -13.56 10.65
C ILE A 77 19.07 -13.84 11.94
N PRO A 78 18.42 -13.89 13.11
CA PRO A 78 19.08 -14.18 14.38
C PRO A 78 19.45 -15.66 14.55
N GLY A 79 18.96 -16.56 13.69
CA GLY A 79 19.31 -17.98 13.73
C GLY A 79 18.33 -18.87 12.96
N ALA A 80 18.35 -20.17 13.26
CA ALA A 80 17.46 -21.14 12.65
C ALA A 80 15.98 -20.90 13.02
N GLY A 81 15.07 -21.20 12.09
CA GLY A 81 13.63 -21.05 12.26
C GLY A 81 12.90 -20.74 10.96
N ARG A 82 11.57 -20.61 11.06
CA ARG A 82 10.70 -20.22 9.96
C ARG A 82 10.46 -18.72 9.97
N TYR A 83 10.58 -18.09 8.82
CA TYR A 83 10.45 -16.64 8.65
C TYR A 83 9.45 -16.31 7.55
N ARG A 84 8.68 -15.24 7.77
CA ARG A 84 7.71 -14.70 6.81
C ARG A 84 7.91 -13.21 6.62
N LEU A 85 7.82 -12.76 5.38
CA LEU A 85 7.84 -11.36 5.03
C LEU A 85 6.46 -10.96 4.54
N TYR A 86 5.85 -10.02 5.26
CA TYR A 86 4.57 -9.42 4.91
C TYR A 86 4.80 -8.02 4.40
N VAL A 87 3.87 -7.54 3.58
CA VAL A 87 3.87 -6.12 3.27
C VAL A 87 3.32 -5.38 4.50
N LYS A 88 3.95 -4.27 4.86
CA LYS A 88 3.63 -3.51 6.08
C LYS A 88 2.53 -2.48 5.78
N GLU A 89 1.44 -2.54 6.53
CA GLU A 89 0.38 -1.51 6.50
C GLU A 89 0.90 -0.10 6.86
N PRO A 90 0.35 0.98 6.26
CA PRO A 90 0.78 2.32 6.57
C PRO A 90 0.34 2.69 7.98
N GLY A 91 1.18 3.41 8.70
CA GLY A 91 0.86 3.88 10.05
C GLY A 91 0.86 2.78 11.13
N LYS A 92 0.96 1.49 10.76
CA LYS A 92 1.27 0.43 11.73
C LYS A 92 2.76 0.47 12.06
N THR A 93 3.07 0.57 13.34
CA THR A 93 4.44 0.42 13.85
C THR A 93 4.59 -0.96 14.46
N PHE A 94 5.67 -1.64 14.10
CA PHE A 94 6.00 -2.96 14.64
C PHE A 94 7.32 -2.85 15.40
N MET A 95 7.30 -3.25 16.67
CA MET A 95 8.50 -3.29 17.50
C MET A 95 9.14 -4.67 17.36
N PRO A 96 10.48 -4.77 17.28
CA PRO A 96 11.17 -6.06 17.34
C PRO A 96 10.74 -6.88 18.56
N ASP A 97 10.65 -8.20 18.39
CA ASP A 97 10.22 -9.21 19.36
C ASP A 97 8.77 -9.13 19.86
N ALA A 98 7.99 -8.14 19.41
CA ALA A 98 6.56 -8.08 19.67
C ALA A 98 5.82 -9.22 18.96
N THR A 99 4.73 -9.71 19.57
CA THR A 99 3.82 -10.65 18.92
C THR A 99 3.24 -10.05 17.65
N PHE A 100 3.33 -10.79 16.56
CA PHE A 100 2.75 -10.44 15.27
C PHE A 100 1.48 -11.28 15.04
N PRO A 101 0.28 -10.67 15.10
CA PRO A 101 -0.93 -11.36 14.70
C PRO A 101 -0.95 -11.49 13.18
N ILE A 102 -1.06 -12.71 12.65
CA ILE A 102 -1.29 -12.89 11.21
C ILE A 102 -2.64 -12.25 10.87
N PRO A 103 -2.68 -11.26 9.96
CA PRO A 103 -3.94 -10.65 9.59
C PRO A 103 -4.73 -11.62 8.70
N PHE A 104 -6.06 -11.58 8.85
CA PHE A 104 -6.99 -12.24 7.93
C PHE A 104 -7.66 -11.18 7.07
N HIS A 105 -8.02 -11.54 5.84
CA HIS A 105 -8.92 -10.69 5.06
C HIS A 105 -10.27 -10.60 5.79
N GLN A 106 -10.88 -9.42 5.83
CA GLN A 106 -12.18 -9.24 6.46
C GLN A 106 -13.32 -9.45 5.46
N LEU A 107 -14.38 -10.11 5.92
CA LEU A 107 -15.67 -10.16 5.25
C LEU A 107 -16.35 -8.79 5.31
N ALA A 108 -17.41 -8.58 4.51
CA ALA A 108 -18.17 -7.32 4.48
C ALA A 108 -18.61 -6.85 5.88
N GLY A 109 -19.03 -7.78 6.74
CA GLY A 109 -19.41 -7.50 8.13
C GLY A 109 -18.25 -7.08 9.05
N GLY A 110 -17.00 -7.14 8.61
CA GLY A 110 -15.80 -6.81 9.39
C GLY A 110 -15.18 -7.96 10.18
N GLU A 111 -15.83 -9.13 10.19
CA GLU A 111 -15.25 -10.35 10.77
C GLU A 111 -14.10 -10.88 9.91
N ASN A 112 -13.15 -11.57 10.56
CA ASN A 112 -12.10 -12.28 9.83
C ASN A 112 -12.70 -13.38 8.96
N SER A 113 -12.24 -13.46 7.72
CA SER A 113 -12.49 -14.61 6.84
C SER A 113 -11.65 -15.82 7.27
N ASN A 114 -11.82 -16.93 6.56
CA ASN A 114 -10.96 -18.11 6.69
C ASN A 114 -9.65 -17.98 5.88
N ARG A 115 -9.40 -16.84 5.21
CA ARG A 115 -8.21 -16.60 4.39
C ARG A 115 -7.25 -15.65 5.11
N GLU A 116 -6.10 -16.19 5.53
CA GLU A 116 -4.96 -15.40 6.00
C GLU A 116 -4.44 -14.50 4.87
N VAL A 117 -4.04 -13.28 5.22
CA VAL A 117 -3.21 -12.46 4.33
C VAL A 117 -1.89 -13.20 4.12
N GLN A 118 -1.48 -13.35 2.87
CA GLN A 118 -0.31 -14.16 2.54
C GLN A 118 0.99 -13.36 2.74
N PRO A 119 2.08 -14.01 3.21
CA PRO A 119 3.39 -13.42 3.10
C PRO A 119 3.80 -13.41 1.62
N TRP A 120 4.45 -12.34 1.18
CA TRP A 120 5.00 -12.29 -0.18
C TRP A 120 6.28 -13.13 -0.31
N TRP A 121 6.92 -13.44 0.81
CA TRP A 121 8.02 -14.40 0.88
C TRP A 121 7.99 -15.19 2.18
N GLU A 122 8.29 -16.48 2.10
CA GLU A 122 8.46 -17.34 3.25
C GLU A 122 9.73 -18.17 3.10
N MET A 123 10.43 -18.40 4.20
CA MET A 123 11.63 -19.23 4.21
C MET A 123 11.78 -20.04 5.50
N ASN A 124 12.48 -21.16 5.38
CA ASN A 124 12.92 -21.98 6.49
C ASN A 124 14.44 -21.97 6.57
N VAL A 125 14.98 -21.70 7.75
CA VAL A 125 16.41 -21.64 8.05
C VAL A 125 16.74 -22.79 8.99
N VAL A 126 17.58 -23.72 8.55
CA VAL A 126 18.00 -24.90 9.31
C VAL A 126 19.49 -24.79 9.64
N SER A 127 19.86 -24.97 10.90
CA SER A 127 21.27 -25.05 11.30
C SER A 127 21.88 -26.36 10.83
N THR A 128 23.07 -26.32 10.24
CA THR A 128 23.82 -27.50 9.79
C THR A 128 25.05 -27.83 10.66
N GLY A 129 25.19 -27.15 11.81
CA GLY A 129 26.41 -27.18 12.62
C GLY A 129 27.46 -26.16 12.15
N LEU A 130 28.50 -25.93 12.98
CA LEU A 130 29.62 -24.98 12.73
C LEU A 130 29.14 -23.63 12.14
N GLN A 131 28.18 -23.01 12.84
CA GLN A 131 27.45 -21.78 12.50
C GLN A 131 27.16 -21.59 10.98
N SER A 132 26.84 -22.70 10.32
CA SER A 132 26.29 -22.71 8.97
C SER A 132 24.78 -22.93 8.98
N PHE A 133 24.11 -22.24 8.07
CA PHE A 133 22.67 -22.36 7.86
C PHE A 133 22.38 -22.82 6.44
N ASN A 134 21.45 -23.75 6.31
CA ASN A 134 20.74 -24.05 5.08
C ASN A 134 19.45 -23.22 5.06
N ILE A 135 19.28 -22.39 4.04
CA ILE A 135 18.07 -21.59 3.87
C ILE A 135 17.29 -22.13 2.68
N ALA A 136 16.00 -22.38 2.84
CA ALA A 136 15.11 -22.80 1.78
C ALA A 136 13.90 -21.86 1.69
N ALA A 137 13.62 -21.34 0.50
CA ALA A 137 12.35 -20.66 0.23
C ALA A 137 11.20 -21.67 0.37
N VAL A 138 10.12 -21.27 1.02
CA VAL A 138 8.91 -22.06 1.20
C VAL A 138 7.82 -21.43 0.37
N LEU A 139 7.06 -22.26 -0.36
CA LEU A 139 5.85 -21.78 -1.02
C LEU A 139 4.90 -21.24 0.05
N PRO A 140 4.48 -19.97 -0.02
CA PRO A 140 3.47 -19.47 0.91
C PRO A 140 2.17 -20.29 0.74
N ASN A 141 1.26 -20.20 1.71
CA ASN A 141 -0.04 -20.86 1.60
C ASN A 141 -0.75 -20.32 0.34
N THR A 142 -0.92 -21.17 -0.68
CA THR A 142 -1.45 -20.74 -1.97
C THR A 142 -2.94 -20.44 -1.94
N MET A 143 -3.58 -20.59 -0.77
CA MET A 143 -5.04 -20.51 -0.60
C MET A 143 -5.80 -21.40 -1.57
N GLY A 144 -5.22 -22.56 -1.92
CA GLY A 144 -5.75 -23.52 -2.89
C GLY A 144 -5.40 -23.23 -4.36
N ARG A 145 -4.62 -22.17 -4.65
CA ARG A 145 -4.21 -21.80 -6.01
C ARG A 145 -2.96 -22.55 -6.47
N ASP A 146 -2.74 -22.55 -7.79
CA ASP A 146 -1.56 -23.17 -8.40
C ASP A 146 -0.26 -22.57 -7.82
N ALA A 147 0.62 -23.44 -7.34
CA ALA A 147 1.94 -23.11 -6.83
C ALA A 147 2.81 -22.36 -7.85
N ALA A 148 2.55 -22.50 -9.16
CA ALA A 148 3.23 -21.74 -10.22
C ALA A 148 2.95 -20.23 -10.17
N THR A 149 1.93 -19.80 -9.43
CA THR A 149 1.58 -18.38 -9.24
C THR A 149 2.54 -17.66 -8.27
N TYR A 150 3.24 -18.42 -7.43
CA TYR A 150 4.12 -17.89 -6.39
C TYR A 150 5.60 -18.10 -6.78
N PRO A 151 6.50 -17.18 -6.41
CA PRO A 151 7.91 -17.29 -6.78
C PRO A 151 8.51 -18.60 -6.24
N ARG A 152 9.05 -19.43 -7.15
CA ARG A 152 9.82 -20.62 -6.84
C ARG A 152 11.30 -20.35 -7.07
N SER A 153 12.11 -20.63 -6.06
CA SER A 153 13.41 -21.29 -6.18
C SER A 153 13.82 -21.80 -4.80
N VAL A 154 13.73 -23.11 -4.58
CA VAL A 154 14.31 -23.76 -3.41
C VAL A 154 15.82 -23.82 -3.64
N THR A 155 16.51 -22.74 -3.33
CA THR A 155 17.97 -22.70 -3.37
C THR A 155 18.48 -22.92 -1.95
N THR A 156 18.88 -24.14 -1.63
CA THR A 156 19.59 -24.41 -0.37
C THR A 156 20.95 -23.73 -0.44
N MET A 157 21.09 -22.60 0.25
CA MET A 157 22.36 -21.87 0.32
C MET A 157 22.97 -21.97 1.71
N LYS A 158 24.29 -22.22 1.73
CA LYS A 158 25.09 -22.28 2.95
C LYS A 158 25.68 -20.90 3.24
N LEU A 159 25.38 -20.37 4.42
CA LEU A 159 26.17 -19.29 5.02
C LEU A 159 27.38 -19.90 5.74
N HIS A 160 28.60 -19.54 5.35
CA HIS A 160 29.84 -19.98 6.00
C HIS A 160 30.43 -18.85 6.85
N GLU A 161 31.02 -19.21 8.00
CA GLU A 161 31.56 -18.29 9.03
C GLU A 161 32.78 -17.45 8.60
N GLN A 162 33.48 -17.76 7.52
CA GLN A 162 34.76 -17.10 7.23
C GLN A 162 34.56 -15.72 6.60
N HIS A 163 34.43 -14.70 7.44
CA HIS A 163 34.46 -13.30 7.03
C HIS A 163 35.81 -12.66 7.39
N THR A 164 36.74 -12.62 6.43
CA THR A 164 37.91 -11.71 6.45
C THR A 164 37.56 -10.30 5.91
N THR A 165 36.34 -10.13 5.42
CA THR A 165 35.78 -8.88 4.86
C THR A 165 34.32 -8.73 5.29
N PRO A 166 33.73 -7.51 5.25
CA PRO A 166 32.35 -7.29 5.70
C PRO A 166 31.38 -8.28 5.07
N ALA A 167 30.61 -8.98 5.91
CA ALA A 167 29.66 -10.01 5.48
C ALA A 167 28.68 -9.45 4.43
N ARG A 168 28.81 -9.92 3.19
CA ARG A 168 27.81 -9.66 2.14
C ARG A 168 26.53 -10.43 2.49
N ALA A 169 25.38 -9.76 2.34
CA ALA A 169 24.10 -10.42 2.53
C ALA A 169 23.93 -11.57 1.52
N LEU A 170 23.44 -12.71 1.97
CA LEU A 170 23.17 -13.85 1.09
C LEU A 170 21.99 -13.53 0.17
N HIS A 171 22.19 -13.62 -1.14
CA HIS A 171 21.15 -13.37 -2.13
C HIS A 171 20.23 -14.58 -2.29
N MET A 172 18.94 -14.46 -1.94
CA MET A 172 17.96 -15.54 -2.06
C MET A 172 17.31 -15.68 -3.43
N GLY A 173 17.64 -14.80 -4.37
CA GLY A 173 17.02 -14.70 -5.68
C GLY A 173 15.84 -13.74 -5.71
N ASN A 174 15.02 -13.89 -6.75
CA ASN A 174 14.00 -12.92 -7.11
C ASN A 174 12.60 -13.36 -6.67
N CYS A 175 11.81 -12.42 -6.14
CA CYS A 175 10.40 -12.60 -5.84
C CYS A 175 9.56 -11.67 -6.73
N CYS A 176 8.87 -12.21 -7.74
CA CYS A 176 8.02 -11.39 -8.62
C CYS A 176 6.57 -11.35 -8.14
N ILE A 177 6.07 -10.14 -7.84
CA ILE A 177 4.70 -9.92 -7.39
C ILE A 177 3.77 -9.59 -8.57
N THR A 178 2.77 -10.44 -8.76
CA THR A 178 1.74 -10.35 -9.81
C THR A 178 0.44 -9.71 -9.28
N ASN A 179 -0.53 -9.47 -10.16
CA ASN A 179 -1.86 -8.97 -9.78
C ASN A 179 -2.59 -9.91 -8.81
N GLN A 180 -2.46 -11.21 -9.02
CA GLN A 180 -3.01 -12.24 -8.14
C GLN A 180 -2.35 -12.17 -6.76
N LEU A 181 -1.01 -12.12 -6.72
CA LEU A 181 -0.28 -12.07 -5.46
C LEU A 181 -0.58 -10.79 -4.67
N TRP A 182 -0.73 -9.63 -5.34
CA TRP A 182 -1.21 -8.40 -4.70
C TRP A 182 -2.55 -8.54 -4.00
N SER A 183 -3.44 -9.35 -4.57
CA SER A 183 -4.74 -9.56 -3.98
C SER A 183 -4.67 -10.36 -2.69
N ASP A 184 -3.62 -11.14 -2.49
CA ASP A 184 -3.50 -12.05 -1.35
C ASP A 184 -2.65 -11.48 -0.23
N ILE A 185 -1.66 -10.65 -0.56
CA ILE A 185 -0.70 -10.13 0.42
C ILE A 185 -1.14 -8.80 1.05
N SER A 186 -2.24 -8.20 0.55
CA SER A 186 -2.83 -6.95 1.07
C SER A 186 -4.20 -7.21 1.70
N GLN A 187 -4.39 -6.78 2.95
CA GLN A 187 -5.63 -7.02 3.70
C GLN A 187 -6.86 -6.36 3.04
N THR A 188 -7.99 -7.08 3.06
CA THR A 188 -9.33 -6.57 2.74
C THR A 188 -10.02 -6.13 4.02
N TYR A 189 -10.72 -4.99 4.02
CA TYR A 189 -11.36 -4.44 5.21
C TYR A 189 -12.89 -4.58 5.17
N GLY A 190 -13.53 -4.59 6.33
CA GLY A 190 -15.00 -4.62 6.44
C GLY A 190 -15.57 -3.51 7.32
N ALA A 191 -16.89 -3.47 7.41
CA ALA A 191 -17.63 -2.33 7.98
C ALA A 191 -17.39 -2.09 9.48
N ARG A 192 -16.91 -3.09 10.23
CA ARG A 192 -16.55 -2.94 11.65
C ARG A 192 -15.12 -2.46 11.89
N HIS A 193 -14.38 -2.11 10.84
CA HIS A 193 -13.05 -1.55 11.01
C HIS A 193 -13.10 -0.30 11.93
N PRO A 194 -12.18 -0.12 12.89
CA PRO A 194 -12.27 0.97 13.89
C PRO A 194 -12.47 2.37 13.30
N ILE A 195 -11.82 2.65 12.17
CA ILE A 195 -11.97 3.93 11.44
C ILE A 195 -13.37 4.11 10.86
N VAL A 196 -14.00 3.04 10.37
CA VAL A 196 -15.39 3.10 9.86
C VAL A 196 -16.33 3.40 11.02
N VAL A 197 -16.18 2.68 12.13
CA VAL A 197 -17.05 2.81 13.30
C VAL A 197 -16.95 4.18 13.97
N ALA A 198 -15.74 4.74 14.05
CA ALA A 198 -15.49 6.03 14.72
C ALA A 198 -15.70 7.26 13.81
N SER A 199 -15.93 7.07 12.51
CA SER A 199 -16.01 8.15 11.52
C SER A 199 -17.31 8.96 11.60
N VAL A 200 -17.22 10.26 11.32
CA VAL A 200 -18.40 11.14 11.14
C VAL A 200 -19.14 10.86 9.82
N ASN A 201 -18.46 10.22 8.86
CA ASN A 201 -19.00 9.73 7.59
C ASN A 201 -19.37 8.23 7.65
N ARG A 202 -19.56 7.68 8.85
CA ARG A 202 -19.81 6.25 9.09
C ARG A 202 -20.80 5.61 8.13
N ILE A 203 -21.96 6.21 7.86
CA ILE A 203 -22.98 5.63 6.97
C ILE A 203 -22.44 5.41 5.55
N ALA A 204 -21.72 6.40 5.00
CA ALA A 204 -21.10 6.30 3.68
C ALA A 204 -20.00 5.23 3.65
N LEU A 205 -19.18 5.17 4.71
CA LEU A 205 -18.14 4.15 4.83
C LEU A 205 -18.73 2.75 5.01
N GLU A 206 -19.76 2.58 5.84
CA GLU A 206 -20.45 1.29 6.01
C GLU A 206 -21.03 0.81 4.67
N ALA A 207 -21.57 1.70 3.83
CA ALA A 207 -22.05 1.31 2.50
C ALA A 207 -20.91 0.79 1.59
N ILE A 208 -19.74 1.46 1.60
CA ILE A 208 -18.55 1.02 0.85
C ILE A 208 -18.04 -0.32 1.40
N TYR A 209 -17.90 -0.45 2.72
CA TYR A 209 -17.25 -1.59 3.36
C TYR A 209 -18.18 -2.78 3.66
N SER A 210 -19.49 -2.64 3.47
CA SER A 210 -20.47 -3.73 3.57
C SER A 210 -20.90 -4.29 2.21
N GLU A 211 -20.24 -3.91 1.12
CA GLU A 211 -20.64 -4.27 -0.25
C GLU A 211 -22.08 -3.86 -0.59
N SER A 212 -22.48 -2.67 -0.14
CA SER A 212 -23.85 -2.14 -0.31
C SER A 212 -23.91 -0.97 -1.29
N LEU A 213 -22.94 -0.89 -2.20
CA LEU A 213 -22.93 0.11 -3.26
C LEU A 213 -23.91 -0.28 -4.36
N SER A 214 -24.54 0.73 -4.96
CA SER A 214 -25.50 0.52 -6.04
C SER A 214 -24.76 0.24 -7.35
N PRO A 215 -25.17 -0.77 -8.14
CA PRO A 215 -24.66 -0.96 -9.49
C PRO A 215 -25.09 0.20 -10.38
N VAL A 216 -24.31 0.47 -11.43
CA VAL A 216 -24.66 1.47 -12.44
C VAL A 216 -25.37 0.76 -13.60
N SER A 217 -26.54 1.24 -14.02
CA SER A 217 -27.40 0.55 -14.98
C SER A 217 -26.76 0.26 -16.34
N VAL A 218 -25.78 1.07 -16.76
CA VAL A 218 -25.07 0.93 -18.05
C VAL A 218 -23.81 0.08 -17.96
N ASP A 219 -23.35 -0.26 -16.76
CA ASP A 219 -22.15 -1.06 -16.53
C ASP A 219 -22.24 -1.75 -15.17
N GLU A 220 -22.56 -3.05 -15.20
CA GLU A 220 -22.74 -3.90 -14.02
C GLU A 220 -21.49 -3.99 -13.12
N ASN A 221 -20.34 -3.53 -13.59
CA ASN A 221 -19.08 -3.55 -12.86
C ASN A 221 -18.71 -2.20 -12.26
N SER A 222 -19.39 -1.14 -12.68
CA SER A 222 -19.32 0.16 -12.03
C SER A 222 -20.21 0.17 -10.79
N ARG A 223 -19.82 0.95 -9.79
CA ARG A 223 -20.52 1.11 -8.52
C ARG A 223 -20.71 2.58 -8.23
N HIS A 224 -21.79 2.94 -7.54
CA HIS A 224 -21.93 4.29 -7.04
C HIS A 224 -22.44 4.31 -5.60
N LEU A 225 -21.99 5.33 -4.88
CA LEU A 225 -22.49 5.71 -3.58
C LEU A 225 -23.27 7.01 -3.73
N GLU A 226 -24.53 7.02 -3.31
CA GLU A 226 -25.29 8.24 -3.08
C GLU A 226 -25.48 8.46 -1.58
N HIS A 227 -25.00 9.59 -1.08
CA HIS A 227 -25.12 9.91 0.33
C HIS A 227 -25.17 11.43 0.56
N ARG A 228 -26.20 11.91 1.27
CA ARG A 228 -26.38 13.34 1.64
C ARG A 228 -26.24 14.30 0.45
N GLY A 229 -26.87 13.96 -0.68
CA GLY A 229 -26.80 14.77 -1.90
C GLY A 229 -25.42 14.78 -2.57
N ARG A 230 -24.54 13.85 -2.22
CA ARG A 230 -23.25 13.61 -2.87
C ARG A 230 -23.28 12.27 -3.60
N THR A 231 -22.63 12.22 -4.76
CA THR A 231 -22.46 11.02 -5.55
C THR A 231 -20.97 10.71 -5.72
N ILE A 232 -20.56 9.50 -5.38
CA ILE A 232 -19.23 8.99 -5.73
C ILE A 232 -19.42 7.84 -6.70
N TYR A 233 -18.87 7.99 -7.89
CA TYR A 233 -18.88 6.99 -8.94
C TYR A 233 -17.55 6.25 -8.96
N PHE A 234 -17.59 4.92 -8.93
CA PHE A 234 -16.45 4.02 -9.08
C PHE A 234 -16.58 3.29 -10.41
N ASP A 235 -15.70 3.60 -11.37
CA ASP A 235 -15.71 2.96 -12.69
C ASP A 235 -15.35 1.47 -12.61
N ALA A 236 -15.80 0.66 -13.56
CA ALA A 236 -15.41 -0.75 -13.68
C ALA A 236 -13.89 -0.96 -13.80
N THR A 237 -13.17 0.05 -14.29
CA THR A 237 -11.72 0.07 -14.30
C THR A 237 -11.16 -0.01 -12.88
N ALA A 238 -11.79 0.60 -11.88
CA ALA A 238 -11.35 0.57 -10.49
C ALA A 238 -11.21 -0.87 -9.94
N THR A 239 -12.01 -1.82 -10.45
CA THR A 239 -12.12 -3.17 -9.89
C THR A 239 -11.56 -4.27 -10.81
N GLN A 240 -11.14 -3.93 -12.03
CA GLN A 240 -10.82 -4.88 -13.10
C GLN A 240 -9.73 -5.92 -12.74
N GLY A 241 -8.69 -5.53 -11.99
CA GLY A 241 -7.58 -6.42 -11.65
C GLY A 241 -7.88 -7.43 -10.55
N GLY A 242 -8.71 -7.05 -9.57
CA GLY A 242 -9.07 -7.90 -8.43
C GLY A 242 -10.15 -8.93 -8.76
N ARG A 243 -11.14 -8.58 -9.60
CA ARG A 243 -12.31 -9.44 -9.87
C ARG A 243 -11.96 -10.83 -10.41
N ASN A 244 -10.82 -10.98 -11.07
CA ASN A 244 -10.36 -12.27 -11.59
C ASN A 244 -9.68 -13.17 -10.53
N THR A 245 -9.68 -12.79 -9.26
CA THR A 245 -9.09 -13.59 -8.17
C THR A 245 -10.16 -14.22 -7.29
N LEU A 246 -9.80 -15.26 -6.53
CA LEU A 246 -10.72 -15.89 -5.57
C LEU A 246 -11.13 -14.91 -4.46
N GLY A 247 -12.41 -14.91 -4.13
CA GLY A 247 -13.04 -14.18 -3.04
C GLY A 247 -12.57 -14.66 -1.67
N PHE A 248 -12.74 -13.81 -0.67
CA PHE A 248 -12.36 -14.11 0.71
C PHE A 248 -13.46 -14.85 1.47
N ALA A 249 -14.71 -14.76 1.02
CA ALA A 249 -15.84 -15.51 1.58
C ALA A 249 -15.91 -16.97 1.11
N GLY A 250 -15.36 -17.30 -0.06
CA GLY A 250 -15.46 -18.62 -0.68
C GLY A 250 -14.63 -18.74 -1.95
N ASP A 251 -14.82 -19.81 -2.73
CA ASP A 251 -14.01 -20.11 -3.93
C ASP A 251 -14.53 -19.47 -5.23
N MET A 252 -15.42 -18.48 -5.12
CA MET A 252 -15.94 -17.71 -6.23
C MET A 252 -15.00 -16.55 -6.59
N ALA A 253 -15.17 -15.94 -7.76
CA ALA A 253 -14.47 -14.72 -8.14
C ALA A 253 -14.83 -13.54 -7.20
N MET A 254 -13.85 -12.67 -6.90
CA MET A 254 -14.09 -11.45 -6.11
C MET A 254 -15.13 -10.56 -6.78
N THR A 255 -16.06 -10.00 -6.00
CA THR A 255 -17.02 -9.00 -6.50
C THR A 255 -16.31 -7.66 -6.76
N ALA A 256 -16.96 -6.76 -7.52
CA ALA A 256 -16.47 -5.39 -7.68
C ALA A 256 -16.35 -4.69 -6.31
N ASP A 257 -17.35 -4.88 -5.44
CA ASP A 257 -17.39 -4.29 -4.11
C ASP A 257 -16.29 -4.86 -3.21
N GLU A 258 -16.09 -6.18 -3.22
CA GLU A 258 -14.99 -6.84 -2.49
C GLU A 258 -13.61 -6.30 -2.91
N CYS A 259 -13.42 -5.97 -4.20
CA CYS A 259 -12.21 -5.29 -4.66
C CYS A 259 -12.09 -3.88 -4.07
N LEU A 260 -13.17 -3.09 -4.11
CA LEU A 260 -13.19 -1.73 -3.58
C LEU A 260 -12.85 -1.69 -2.10
N ARG A 261 -13.22 -2.71 -1.31
CA ARG A 261 -12.97 -2.80 0.14
C ARG A 261 -11.50 -2.97 0.57
N LYS A 262 -10.57 -3.15 -0.37
CA LYS A 262 -9.13 -3.24 -0.06
C LYS A 262 -8.43 -1.90 0.09
N THR A 263 -9.11 -0.87 -0.34
CA THR A 263 -8.98 0.49 0.13
C THR A 263 -8.91 0.57 1.65
N HIS A 264 -7.84 1.14 2.22
CA HIS A 264 -7.79 1.38 3.66
C HIS A 264 -8.83 2.44 4.08
N PRO A 265 -9.64 2.20 5.13
CA PRO A 265 -10.74 3.09 5.56
C PRO A 265 -10.37 4.55 5.80
N SER A 266 -9.15 4.85 6.25
CA SER A 266 -8.73 6.24 6.47
C SER A 266 -8.66 7.07 5.19
N VAL A 267 -8.43 6.47 4.02
CA VAL A 267 -8.40 7.25 2.78
C VAL A 267 -9.81 7.58 2.31
N MET A 268 -10.77 6.65 2.41
CA MET A 268 -12.17 6.96 2.12
C MET A 268 -12.72 7.97 3.13
N GLU A 269 -12.35 7.87 4.40
CA GLU A 269 -12.72 8.87 5.41
C GLU A 269 -12.14 10.24 5.07
N PHE A 270 -10.86 10.30 4.73
CA PHE A 270 -10.22 11.53 4.27
C PHE A 270 -10.94 12.10 3.04
N TRP A 271 -11.29 11.25 2.09
CA TRP A 271 -11.95 11.67 0.86
C TRP A 271 -13.36 12.22 1.10
N LEU A 272 -14.18 11.51 1.88
CA LEU A 272 -15.52 11.96 2.26
C LEU A 272 -15.48 13.28 3.04
N THR A 273 -14.48 13.43 3.92
CA THR A 273 -14.21 14.70 4.62
C THR A 273 -13.82 15.81 3.66
N THR A 274 -12.91 15.53 2.72
CA THR A 274 -12.50 16.48 1.67
C THR A 274 -13.68 16.93 0.82
N MET A 275 -14.55 16.01 0.41
CA MET A 275 -15.75 16.35 -0.32
C MET A 275 -16.67 17.27 0.49
N SER A 276 -16.74 17.07 1.80
CA SER A 276 -17.51 17.93 2.69
C SER A 276 -16.92 19.32 2.81
N GLU A 277 -15.64 19.42 3.14
CA GLU A 277 -14.97 20.70 3.40
C GLU A 277 -14.84 21.55 2.13
N LEU A 278 -14.76 20.91 0.96
CA LEU A 278 -14.70 21.57 -0.34
C LEU A 278 -16.05 21.63 -1.05
N ASN A 279 -17.17 21.31 -0.41
CA ASN A 279 -18.52 21.29 -1.02
C ASN A 279 -18.57 20.56 -2.38
N ILE A 280 -17.85 19.45 -2.50
CA ILE A 280 -17.85 18.58 -3.66
C ILE A 280 -19.09 17.68 -3.56
N ASN A 281 -19.99 17.80 -4.54
CA ASN A 281 -21.22 17.02 -4.61
C ASN A 281 -21.11 15.83 -5.57
N TYR A 282 -20.11 15.80 -6.45
CA TYR A 282 -19.87 14.63 -7.28
C TYR A 282 -18.38 14.36 -7.49
N ALA A 283 -18.06 13.07 -7.51
CA ALA A 283 -16.71 12.57 -7.76
C ALA A 283 -16.74 11.33 -8.64
N ARG A 284 -15.86 11.29 -9.64
CA ARG A 284 -15.58 10.08 -10.41
C ARG A 284 -14.19 9.54 -10.04
N VAL A 285 -14.20 8.31 -9.57
CA VAL A 285 -13.04 7.54 -9.15
C VAL A 285 -12.84 6.43 -10.18
N THR A 286 -11.77 6.54 -10.98
CA THR A 286 -11.41 5.50 -11.95
C THR A 286 -10.51 4.43 -11.36
N GLY A 287 -10.10 4.62 -10.11
CA GLY A 287 -9.19 3.75 -9.38
C GLY A 287 -9.49 3.83 -7.90
N ALA A 288 -10.17 2.81 -7.39
CA ALA A 288 -10.17 2.47 -5.97
C ALA A 288 -9.63 1.04 -5.92
N TRP A 289 -8.31 0.96 -5.82
CA TRP A 289 -7.51 -0.26 -5.74
C TRP A 289 -7.58 -1.19 -6.97
N ARG A 290 -6.64 -0.98 -7.89
CA ARG A 290 -6.00 -2.10 -8.60
C ARG A 290 -4.75 -2.51 -7.80
N PRO A 291 -4.36 -3.79 -7.78
CA PRO A 291 -2.95 -4.10 -7.93
C PRO A 291 -2.41 -3.27 -9.10
N HIS A 292 -1.81 -2.12 -8.84
CA HIS A 292 -1.14 -1.42 -9.91
C HIS A 292 0.12 -2.24 -10.20
N THR A 293 0.02 -3.13 -11.18
CA THR A 293 1.19 -3.69 -11.85
C THR A 293 2.14 -2.54 -12.16
N GLY A 294 3.36 -2.57 -11.64
CA GLY A 294 4.35 -1.51 -11.88
C GLY A 294 4.41 -0.39 -10.85
N SER A 295 3.60 -0.39 -9.78
CA SER A 295 3.78 0.59 -8.70
C SER A 295 3.70 -0.04 -7.30
N THR A 296 4.69 0.27 -6.48
CA THR A 296 4.73 -0.02 -5.03
C THR A 296 3.98 0.99 -4.19
N ARG A 297 3.79 2.19 -4.73
CA ARG A 297 3.24 3.34 -4.00
C ARG A 297 1.77 3.14 -3.60
N HIS A 298 1.00 2.35 -4.36
CA HIS A 298 -0.47 2.25 -4.22
C HIS A 298 -0.94 1.06 -3.37
N ARG A 299 -0.03 0.39 -2.64
CA ARG A 299 -0.28 -0.97 -2.09
C ARG A 299 -0.89 -1.00 -0.70
N TYR A 300 -0.62 0.05 0.06
CA TYR A 300 -1.09 0.23 1.43
C TYR A 300 -1.59 1.65 1.66
N SER A 301 -1.09 2.58 0.87
CA SER A 301 -1.77 3.83 0.66
C SER A 301 -2.80 3.59 -0.45
N LEU A 302 -4.09 3.62 -0.11
CA LEU A 302 -5.15 3.59 -1.11
C LEU A 302 -4.94 4.83 -1.96
N ALA A 303 -4.56 4.67 -3.22
CA ALA A 303 -4.64 5.70 -4.24
C ALA A 303 -6.08 5.80 -4.72
N LEU A 304 -6.77 6.90 -4.41
CA LEU A 304 -8.01 7.26 -5.08
C LEU A 304 -7.68 8.02 -6.36
N ASP A 305 -7.89 7.39 -7.52
CA ASP A 305 -7.66 8.03 -8.81
C ASP A 305 -8.86 8.91 -9.16
N LEU A 306 -8.82 10.16 -8.69
CA LEU A 306 -9.84 11.16 -8.93
C LEU A 306 -9.66 11.77 -10.32
N THR A 307 -10.67 11.60 -11.18
CA THR A 307 -10.62 12.08 -12.57
C THR A 307 -11.58 13.24 -12.84
N HIS A 308 -12.70 13.30 -12.12
CA HIS A 308 -13.71 14.32 -12.31
C HIS A 308 -14.32 14.69 -10.97
N LEU A 309 -14.32 15.99 -10.67
CA LEU A 309 -14.94 16.54 -9.48
C LEU A 309 -15.93 17.63 -9.87
N ARG A 310 -17.02 17.72 -9.12
CA ARG A 310 -18.03 18.76 -9.25
C ARG A 310 -18.33 19.32 -7.87
N ALA A 311 -18.47 20.63 -7.79
CA ALA A 311 -18.77 21.32 -6.56
C ALA A 311 -19.76 22.45 -6.79
N LEU A 312 -20.50 22.80 -5.73
CA LEU A 312 -21.25 24.05 -5.68
C LEU A 312 -20.34 25.15 -5.14
N ARG A 313 -20.37 26.31 -5.81
CA ARG A 313 -19.56 27.48 -5.47
C ARG A 313 -20.45 28.70 -5.42
N ASP A 314 -20.25 29.52 -4.39
CA ASP A 314 -20.88 30.83 -4.31
C ASP A 314 -20.31 31.74 -5.40
N ASP A 315 -21.20 32.43 -6.08
CA ASP A 315 -20.94 33.38 -7.16
C ASP A 315 -21.94 34.53 -6.97
N ASP A 316 -21.49 35.58 -6.29
CA ASP A 316 -22.28 36.79 -5.98
C ASP A 316 -23.64 36.50 -5.31
N GLY A 317 -23.69 35.50 -4.40
CA GLY A 317 -24.89 35.13 -3.65
C GLY A 317 -25.73 34.02 -4.30
N ALA A 318 -25.29 33.45 -5.42
CA ALA A 318 -25.90 32.29 -6.06
C ALA A 318 -24.95 31.08 -6.05
N LEU A 319 -25.48 29.88 -5.79
CA LEU A 319 -24.71 28.64 -5.91
C LEU A 319 -24.66 28.20 -7.37
N VAL A 320 -23.45 28.21 -7.94
CA VAL A 320 -23.16 27.75 -9.30
C VAL A 320 -22.42 26.41 -9.24
N GLU A 321 -22.85 25.48 -10.07
CA GLU A 321 -22.18 24.19 -10.26
C GLU A 321 -20.90 24.36 -11.10
N VAL A 322 -19.80 23.82 -10.62
CA VAL A 322 -18.48 23.92 -11.26
C VAL A 322 -17.83 22.54 -11.34
N ASP A 323 -17.60 22.09 -12.57
CA ASP A 323 -16.93 20.82 -12.88
C ASP A 323 -15.46 21.01 -13.25
N ILE A 324 -14.59 20.18 -12.69
CA ILE A 324 -13.19 20.08 -13.11
C ILE A 324 -12.85 18.64 -13.51
N HIS A 325 -12.25 18.50 -14.69
CA HIS A 325 -11.59 17.26 -15.09
C HIS A 325 -10.13 17.35 -14.68
N LEU A 326 -9.65 16.30 -14.01
CA LEU A 326 -8.26 16.17 -13.53
C LEU A 326 -7.40 15.39 -14.53
N HIS A 327 -7.86 15.24 -15.76
CA HIS A 327 -7.10 14.69 -16.87
C HIS A 327 -6.43 15.83 -17.64
N ARG A 328 -5.12 15.77 -17.91
CA ARG A 328 -4.39 16.91 -18.49
C ARG A 328 -4.96 17.42 -19.82
N GLU A 329 -5.40 16.52 -20.70
CA GLU A 329 -5.96 16.89 -22.01
C GLU A 329 -7.38 17.47 -21.90
N ILE A 330 -8.30 16.74 -21.28
CA ILE A 330 -9.71 17.13 -21.11
C ILE A 330 -9.85 18.33 -20.15
N GLY A 331 -8.99 18.40 -19.14
CA GLY A 331 -9.02 19.34 -18.03
C GLY A 331 -8.09 20.53 -18.19
N SER A 332 -7.59 20.84 -19.39
CA SER A 332 -6.65 21.96 -19.62
C SER A 332 -7.15 23.29 -19.05
N ASP A 333 -8.45 23.56 -19.16
CA ASP A 333 -9.12 24.74 -18.58
C ASP A 333 -9.16 24.76 -17.05
N ALA A 334 -8.96 23.61 -16.40
CA ALA A 334 -8.89 23.46 -14.94
C ALA A 334 -7.45 23.43 -14.41
N ASN A 335 -6.42 23.56 -15.28
CA ASN A 335 -5.03 23.63 -14.85
C ASN A 335 -4.81 24.87 -13.95
N PRO A 336 -4.35 24.72 -12.69
CA PRO A 336 -4.09 25.85 -11.79
C PRO A 336 -3.11 26.89 -12.35
N LEU A 337 -2.24 26.48 -13.28
CA LEU A 337 -1.19 27.28 -13.91
C LEU A 337 -1.54 27.87 -15.28
N ALA A 338 -2.69 27.53 -15.87
CA ALA A 338 -3.03 28.04 -17.19
C ALA A 338 -3.17 29.58 -17.16
N SER A 339 -2.57 30.25 -18.16
CA SER A 339 -2.55 31.72 -18.24
C SER A 339 -3.93 32.29 -18.59
N ASP A 340 -4.22 33.49 -18.07
CA ASP A 340 -5.48 34.21 -18.30
C ASP A 340 -5.63 34.77 -19.73
N ALA A 341 -4.65 34.54 -20.61
CA ALA A 341 -4.58 35.14 -21.94
C ALA A 341 -5.52 34.49 -22.98
N GLN A 342 -5.98 33.25 -22.77
CA GLN A 342 -6.95 32.60 -23.65
C GLN A 342 -8.38 32.84 -23.15
N ALA A 343 -9.14 33.71 -23.87
CA ALA A 343 -10.58 33.99 -23.70
C ALA A 343 -11.16 33.59 -22.32
N ASN A 344 -10.96 34.47 -21.34
CA ASN A 344 -11.19 34.20 -19.92
C ASN A 344 -12.68 34.25 -19.55
N THR A 345 -13.45 33.24 -19.95
CA THR A 345 -14.86 33.12 -19.56
C THR A 345 -14.97 32.92 -18.05
N ALA A 346 -16.05 33.41 -17.45
CA ALA A 346 -16.27 33.30 -16.01
C ALA A 346 -16.23 31.84 -15.52
N ILE A 347 -16.76 30.90 -16.32
CA ILE A 347 -16.71 29.47 -16.00
C ILE A 347 -15.28 28.91 -15.95
N LYS A 348 -14.39 29.33 -16.86
CA LYS A 348 -12.98 28.89 -16.85
C LYS A 348 -12.25 29.40 -15.60
N ARG A 349 -12.49 30.65 -15.19
CA ARG A 349 -11.95 31.17 -13.92
C ARG A 349 -12.43 30.35 -12.72
N ARG A 350 -13.72 30.03 -12.66
CA ARG A 350 -14.31 29.20 -11.58
C ARG A 350 -13.70 27.80 -11.52
N ARG A 351 -13.52 27.15 -12.68
CA ARG A 351 -12.85 25.85 -12.78
C ARG A 351 -11.42 25.90 -12.25
N ARG A 352 -10.62 26.89 -12.65
CA ARG A 352 -9.26 27.06 -12.13
C ARG A 352 -9.23 27.37 -10.64
N ALA A 353 -10.14 28.22 -10.16
CA ALA A 353 -10.24 28.54 -8.74
C ALA A 353 -10.59 27.29 -7.91
N PHE A 354 -11.55 26.48 -8.36
CA PHE A 354 -11.87 25.21 -7.71
C PHE A 354 -10.69 24.24 -7.76
N SER A 355 -10.07 24.04 -8.92
CA SER A 355 -8.88 23.19 -9.06
C SER A 355 -7.75 23.63 -8.13
N ARG A 356 -7.46 24.93 -8.06
CA ARG A 356 -6.44 25.49 -7.16
C ARG A 356 -6.78 25.25 -5.70
N ALA A 357 -8.03 25.50 -5.28
CA ALA A 357 -8.49 25.24 -3.92
C ALA A 357 -8.37 23.76 -3.54
N PHE A 358 -8.74 22.86 -4.46
CA PHE A 358 -8.58 21.42 -4.28
C PHE A 358 -7.11 21.03 -4.10
N HIS A 359 -6.22 21.44 -5.01
CA HIS A 359 -4.80 21.08 -4.91
C HIS A 359 -4.11 21.73 -3.70
N ARG A 360 -4.49 22.95 -3.33
CA ARG A 360 -4.04 23.61 -2.11
C ARG A 360 -4.42 22.79 -0.87
N TYR A 361 -5.68 22.40 -0.77
CA TYR A 361 -6.18 21.58 0.33
C TYR A 361 -5.38 20.29 0.48
N LEU A 362 -5.12 19.61 -0.64
CA LEU A 362 -4.27 18.42 -0.66
C LEU A 362 -2.87 18.73 -0.11
N ALA A 363 -2.20 19.76 -0.60
CA ALA A 363 -0.87 20.15 -0.11
C ALA A 363 -0.85 20.48 1.38
N GLU A 364 -1.84 21.20 1.90
CA GLU A 364 -1.97 21.49 3.33
C GLU A 364 -2.08 20.20 4.14
N ARG A 365 -2.86 19.22 3.67
CA ARG A 365 -3.02 17.91 4.33
C ARG A 365 -1.75 17.04 4.26
N ARG A 366 -0.93 17.19 3.21
CA ARG A 366 0.41 16.58 3.15
C ARG A 366 1.39 17.27 4.10
N GLN A 367 1.41 18.61 4.18
CA GLN A 367 2.21 19.35 5.16
C GLN A 367 1.87 18.95 6.60
N ALA A 368 0.58 18.75 6.88
CA ALA A 368 0.08 18.26 8.15
C ALA A 368 0.32 16.76 8.39
N ARG A 369 1.03 16.07 7.48
CA ARG A 369 1.38 14.64 7.59
C ARG A 369 0.17 13.69 7.65
N VAL A 370 -1.00 14.15 7.17
CA VAL A 370 -2.20 13.33 7.03
C VAL A 370 -2.12 12.47 5.77
N LEU A 371 -1.57 13.03 4.69
CA LEU A 371 -1.40 12.35 3.40
C LEU A 371 0.02 11.85 3.19
N GLY A 372 0.11 10.65 2.63
CA GLY A 372 1.33 9.97 2.21
C GLY A 372 1.82 10.39 0.84
N TRP A 373 0.91 10.50 -0.12
CA TRP A 373 1.26 10.76 -1.51
C TRP A 373 0.22 11.66 -2.17
N LEU A 374 0.70 12.59 -2.98
CA LEU A 374 -0.11 13.52 -3.77
C LEU A 374 0.42 13.57 -5.18
N GLY A 375 -0.30 12.89 -6.07
CA GLY A 375 -0.09 12.97 -7.52
C GLY A 375 -1.12 13.85 -8.19
N GLY A 376 -0.78 14.44 -9.33
CA GLY A 376 -1.74 15.13 -10.16
C GLY A 376 -1.29 15.28 -11.61
N PRO A 377 -2.22 15.59 -12.53
CA PRO A 377 -1.97 15.73 -13.97
C PRO A 377 -1.01 16.86 -14.33
N TRP A 378 -0.74 17.78 -13.39
CA TRP A 378 0.03 19.00 -13.61
C TRP A 378 1.27 19.02 -12.70
N ALA A 379 2.38 19.54 -13.24
CA ALA A 379 3.58 19.82 -12.45
C ALA A 379 3.34 21.09 -11.63
N LEU A 380 2.97 20.93 -10.37
CA LEU A 380 2.68 22.03 -9.44
C LEU A 380 3.74 22.09 -8.34
N THR A 381 3.94 23.28 -7.79
CA THR A 381 4.62 23.55 -6.53
C THR A 381 3.63 24.05 -5.49
N TYR A 382 4.04 24.07 -4.22
CA TYR A 382 3.27 24.71 -3.16
C TYR A 382 2.98 26.20 -3.47
N ALA A 383 3.95 26.92 -4.05
CA ALA A 383 3.73 28.29 -4.50
C ALA A 383 2.62 28.41 -5.56
N ASP A 384 2.54 27.48 -6.50
CA ASP A 384 1.55 27.49 -7.60
C ASP A 384 0.10 27.36 -7.10
N VAL A 385 -0.09 26.81 -5.90
CA VAL A 385 -1.39 26.68 -5.24
C VAL A 385 -1.59 27.66 -4.09
N GLY A 386 -0.67 28.62 -3.91
CA GLY A 386 -0.79 29.69 -2.91
C GLY A 386 -0.32 29.33 -1.50
N LEU A 387 0.58 28.34 -1.36
CA LEU A 387 1.30 28.03 -0.13
C LEU A 387 2.75 28.55 -0.23
N THR A 388 3.42 28.67 0.92
CA THR A 388 4.85 29.04 0.96
C THR A 388 5.74 27.84 0.66
N GLY A 389 6.79 28.06 -0.15
CA GLY A 389 7.82 27.07 -0.44
C GLY A 389 7.77 26.51 -1.86
N ALA A 390 8.88 25.90 -2.29
CA ALA A 390 9.05 25.33 -3.63
C ALA A 390 8.86 23.80 -3.68
N THR A 391 8.28 23.22 -2.62
CA THR A 391 8.00 21.78 -2.58
C THR A 391 7.11 21.41 -3.76
N GLN A 392 7.61 20.53 -4.62
CA GLN A 392 6.88 20.03 -5.77
C GLN A 392 5.83 19.03 -5.32
N PHE A 393 4.65 19.11 -5.93
CA PHE A 393 3.72 17.99 -5.97
C PHE A 393 4.39 16.87 -6.76
N ILE A 394 4.12 15.62 -6.38
CA ILE A 394 4.66 14.50 -7.12
C ILE A 394 3.93 14.48 -8.45
N LYS A 395 4.66 14.73 -9.54
CA LYS A 395 4.07 14.60 -10.87
C LYS A 395 3.76 13.12 -11.08
N SER A 396 2.51 12.79 -11.43
CA SER A 396 2.22 11.47 -11.97
C SER A 396 3.12 11.27 -13.21
N ASP A 397 3.80 10.13 -13.32
CA ASP A 397 4.75 9.90 -14.41
C ASP A 397 4.09 10.01 -15.80
N ILE A 398 4.87 9.94 -16.88
CA ILE A 398 4.38 10.17 -18.25
C ILE A 398 3.27 9.21 -18.69
N VAL A 399 3.04 8.11 -17.96
CA VAL A 399 2.02 7.10 -18.23
C VAL A 399 0.75 7.35 -17.40
N HIS A 400 0.86 8.04 -16.26
CA HIS A 400 -0.24 8.30 -15.32
C HIS A 400 -0.74 9.77 -15.31
N VAL A 401 -0.47 10.57 -16.36
CA VAL A 401 -0.67 12.05 -16.45
C VAL A 401 -2.15 12.52 -16.41
N HIS A 402 -3.05 11.76 -15.81
CA HIS A 402 -4.48 11.82 -16.11
C HIS A 402 -5.41 11.92 -14.88
N HIS A 403 -4.89 11.81 -13.66
CA HIS A 403 -5.71 11.85 -12.44
C HIS A 403 -4.91 12.29 -11.21
N VAL A 404 -5.62 12.65 -10.15
CA VAL A 404 -5.03 12.87 -8.84
C VAL A 404 -5.08 11.56 -8.07
N HIS A 405 -3.99 11.16 -7.43
CA HIS A 405 -4.06 10.10 -6.43
C HIS A 405 -3.77 10.62 -5.03
N LEU A 406 -4.62 10.17 -4.11
CA LEU A 406 -4.60 10.51 -2.70
C LEU A 406 -4.21 9.28 -1.93
N SER A 407 -3.40 9.40 -0.88
CA SER A 407 -3.00 8.25 -0.10
C SER A 407 -2.69 8.63 1.35
N VAL A 408 -2.87 7.72 2.31
CA VAL A 408 -2.56 7.96 3.73
C VAL A 408 -1.34 7.17 4.20
N GLY A 409 -0.64 7.71 5.21
CA GLY A 409 0.54 7.10 5.82
C GLY A 409 1.86 7.64 5.27
N LEU A 410 2.82 7.91 6.16
CA LEU A 410 4.05 8.63 5.81
C LEU A 410 5.14 7.79 5.15
N ASP A 411 5.02 6.45 5.23
CA ASP A 411 6.03 5.51 4.73
C ASP A 411 5.97 5.28 3.21
N GLN A 412 5.18 6.08 2.49
CA GLN A 412 5.01 6.02 1.04
C GLN A 412 5.48 7.36 0.43
N PRO A 413 6.57 7.37 -0.38
CA PRO A 413 7.18 8.60 -0.90
C PRO A 413 6.44 9.17 -2.10
#